data_AF-A0A660YJ65-F1
#
_entry.id   AF-A0A660YJ65-F1
#
_cell.length_a   1.000
_cell.length_b   1.000
_cell.length_c   1.000
_cell.angle_alpha   90.00
_cell.angle_beta   90.00
_cell.angle_gamma   90.00
#
_symmetry.space_group_name_H-M   'P 1'
#
loop_
_entity.id
_entity.type
_entity.pdbx_description
1 polymer ?
#
loop_
_entity_poly.entity_id
_entity_poly.type
_entity_poly.pdbx_seq_one_letter_code
_entity_poly.pdbx_strand_id
1 'polypeptide(L)'
;MREVVGDHSVTEVLTTGRIDIANNVEERLQSILDYYKSGINIVTVKLQDVNPPDVVKPAFNDVNEARQEKERMINQAWQDYNKAIPQAKGEAKKTIQSAEGYALDRINRAKGDAANFLAVWRAYRNAKDVTRKRLYLETLSEILPRVNKKYIIDIDQKGIVPFLDLQKDVKGGVK
;
A
#
# COMPACT_ATOMS: atom_id res chain seq x y z
N MET A 1 -19.27 20.71 50.81
CA MET A 1 -18.26 19.96 50.01
C MET A 1 -18.26 18.47 50.35
N ARG A 2 -18.10 18.06 51.62
CA ARG A 2 -18.12 16.63 52.01
C ARG A 2 -19.43 15.90 51.70
N GLU A 3 -20.57 16.57 51.83
CA GLU A 3 -21.91 16.02 51.53
C GLU A 3 -22.06 15.79 50.02
N VAL A 4 -21.89 16.83 49.20
CA VAL A 4 -22.01 16.76 47.73
C VAL A 4 -21.03 15.76 47.11
N VAL A 5 -19.79 15.64 47.61
CA VAL A 5 -18.81 14.66 47.09
C VAL A 5 -19.13 13.22 47.53
N GLY A 6 -19.87 13.03 48.61
CA GLY A 6 -20.23 11.71 49.14
C GLY A 6 -21.36 11.02 48.38
N ASP A 7 -22.21 11.78 47.69
CA ASP A 7 -23.36 11.26 46.94
C ASP A 7 -22.99 10.81 45.49
N HIS A 8 -21.76 11.06 45.05
CA HIS A 8 -21.27 10.71 43.71
C HIS A 8 -20.28 9.54 43.71
N SER A 9 -20.28 8.78 42.62
CA SER A 9 -19.32 7.68 42.41
C SER A 9 -17.90 8.23 42.23
N VAL A 10 -16.90 7.55 42.79
CA VAL A 10 -15.47 7.90 42.62
C VAL A 10 -15.10 8.05 41.15
N THR A 11 -15.62 7.21 40.27
CA THR A 11 -15.35 7.29 38.82
C THR A 11 -15.95 8.56 38.21
N GLU A 12 -17.13 8.97 38.66
CA GLU A 12 -17.85 10.14 38.15
C GLU A 12 -17.18 11.45 38.60
N VAL A 13 -16.75 11.53 39.86
CA VAL A 13 -15.97 12.65 40.40
C VAL A 13 -14.63 12.81 39.67
N LEU A 14 -14.04 11.70 39.23
CA LEU A 14 -12.74 11.71 38.55
C LEU A 14 -12.81 11.97 37.04
N THR A 15 -13.95 11.73 36.39
CA THR A 15 -14.08 11.79 34.92
C THR A 15 -14.96 12.94 34.43
N THR A 16 -16.29 12.82 34.48
CA THR A 16 -17.24 13.76 33.84
C THR A 16 -18.03 14.64 34.81
N GLY A 17 -18.24 14.22 36.06
CA GLY A 17 -19.10 14.93 37.04
C GLY A 17 -18.45 16.16 37.70
N ARG A 18 -17.22 16.53 37.33
CA ARG A 18 -16.47 17.62 37.99
C ARG A 18 -17.16 18.98 37.86
N ILE A 19 -17.76 19.25 36.71
CA ILE A 19 -18.40 20.54 36.41
C ILE A 19 -19.72 20.64 37.18
N ASP A 20 -20.52 19.57 37.17
CA ASP A 20 -21.82 19.54 37.84
C ASP A 20 -21.68 19.62 39.37
N ILE A 21 -20.67 18.96 39.92
CA ILE A 21 -20.35 19.03 41.36
C ILE A 21 -19.84 20.43 41.73
N ALA A 22 -18.98 21.04 40.89
CA ALA A 22 -18.48 22.39 41.13
C ALA A 22 -19.62 23.43 41.17
N ASN A 23 -20.55 23.36 40.22
CA ASN A 23 -21.71 24.26 40.15
C ASN A 23 -22.63 24.09 41.37
N ASN A 24 -22.96 22.86 41.75
CA ASN A 24 -23.79 22.60 42.94
C ASN A 24 -23.12 23.10 44.23
N VAL A 25 -21.79 22.96 44.34
CA VAL A 25 -21.03 23.46 45.49
C VAL A 25 -20.98 24.99 45.50
N GLU A 26 -20.87 25.62 44.33
CA GLU A 26 -20.89 27.08 44.19
C GLU A 26 -22.22 27.67 44.65
N GLU A 27 -23.35 27.16 44.15
CA GLU A 27 -24.69 27.60 44.56
C GLU A 27 -24.93 27.41 46.06
N ARG A 28 -24.52 26.27 46.61
CA ARG A 28 -24.70 25.96 48.04
C ARG A 28 -23.80 26.82 48.93
N LEU A 29 -22.59 27.13 48.50
CA LEU A 29 -21.71 28.04 49.26
C LEU A 29 -22.18 29.48 49.17
N GLN A 30 -22.62 29.94 48.00
CA GLN A 30 -23.13 31.31 47.81
C GLN A 30 -24.37 31.55 48.69
N SER A 31 -25.33 30.62 48.70
CA SER A 31 -26.52 30.71 49.56
C SER A 31 -26.19 30.79 51.06
N ILE A 32 -25.15 30.09 51.52
CA ILE A 32 -24.68 30.17 52.92
C ILE A 32 -24.03 31.54 53.20
N LEU A 33 -23.20 32.04 52.30
CA LEU A 33 -22.50 33.32 52.44
C LEU A 33 -23.44 34.53 52.40
N ASP A 34 -24.50 34.43 51.60
CA ASP A 34 -25.59 35.42 51.51
C ASP A 34 -26.43 35.42 52.80
N TYR A 35 -26.73 34.24 53.35
CA TYR A 35 -27.41 34.11 54.64
C TYR A 35 -26.62 34.77 55.78
N TYR A 36 -25.30 34.60 55.80
CA TYR A 36 -24.42 35.27 56.76
C TYR A 36 -24.13 36.75 56.44
N LYS A 37 -24.69 37.31 55.35
CA LYS A 37 -24.47 38.69 54.89
C LYS A 37 -22.99 39.06 54.82
N SER A 38 -22.16 38.12 54.36
CA SER A 38 -20.70 38.28 54.36
C SER A 38 -20.17 39.26 53.30
N GLY A 39 -20.99 39.60 52.29
CA GLY A 39 -20.59 40.48 51.18
C GLY A 39 -19.58 39.84 50.21
N ILE A 40 -19.35 38.53 50.31
CA ILE A 40 -18.41 37.77 49.48
C ILE A 40 -19.17 37.11 48.32
N ASN A 41 -18.67 37.32 47.10
CA ASN A 41 -19.19 36.66 45.89
C ASN A 41 -18.23 35.58 45.40
N ILE A 42 -18.72 34.35 45.24
CA ILE A 42 -17.96 33.24 44.69
C ILE A 42 -18.08 33.29 43.16
N VAL A 43 -16.95 33.23 42.45
CA VAL A 43 -16.91 33.32 40.98
C VAL A 43 -16.69 31.96 40.31
N THR A 44 -15.94 31.06 40.96
CA THR A 44 -15.70 29.72 40.44
C THR A 44 -15.22 28.81 41.56
N VAL A 45 -15.83 27.63 41.68
CA VAL A 45 -15.31 26.54 42.51
C VAL A 45 -14.49 25.58 41.65
N LYS A 46 -13.21 25.40 41.97
CA LYS A 46 -12.36 24.36 41.34
C LYS A 46 -12.16 23.21 42.31
N LEU A 47 -12.57 22.01 41.90
CA LEU A 47 -12.23 20.78 42.61
C LEU A 47 -10.73 20.50 42.43
N GLN A 48 -10.00 20.32 43.52
CA GLN A 48 -8.61 19.86 43.46
C GLN A 48 -8.57 18.40 43.02
N ASP A 49 -7.54 18.04 42.25
CA ASP A 49 -7.36 16.69 41.73
C ASP A 49 -7.29 15.66 42.87
N VAL A 50 -8.27 14.76 42.90
CA VAL A 50 -8.32 13.65 43.84
C VAL A 50 -7.49 12.51 43.24
N ASN A 51 -6.30 12.29 43.76
CA ASN A 51 -5.52 11.11 43.40
C ASN A 51 -6.03 9.90 44.18
N PRO A 52 -6.13 8.70 43.56
CA PRO A 52 -6.45 7.48 44.29
C PRO A 52 -5.44 7.24 45.42
N PRO A 53 -5.86 6.68 46.57
CA PRO A 53 -4.93 6.27 47.63
C PRO A 53 -3.88 5.29 47.11
N ASP A 54 -2.65 5.36 47.62
CA ASP A 54 -1.52 4.54 47.12
C ASP A 54 -1.79 3.03 47.15
N VAL A 55 -2.62 2.58 48.09
CA VAL A 55 -3.02 1.18 48.24
C VAL A 55 -3.91 0.65 47.11
N VAL A 56 -4.66 1.51 46.39
CA VAL A 56 -5.59 1.10 45.33
C VAL A 56 -5.16 1.50 43.93
N LYS A 57 -4.10 2.31 43.80
CA LYS A 57 -3.51 2.69 42.50
C LYS A 57 -3.17 1.48 41.61
N PRO A 58 -2.56 0.39 42.10
CA PRO A 58 -2.23 -0.77 41.27
C PRO A 58 -3.48 -1.38 40.63
N ALA A 59 -4.51 -1.69 41.43
CA ALA A 59 -5.74 -2.28 40.93
C ALA A 59 -6.49 -1.38 39.93
N PHE A 60 -6.42 -0.05 40.10
CA PHE A 60 -7.03 0.89 39.16
C PHE A 60 -6.27 0.97 37.83
N ASN A 61 -4.94 0.89 37.89
CA ASN A 61 -4.09 0.83 36.70
C ASN A 61 -4.31 -0.48 35.94
N ASP A 62 -4.41 -1.60 36.64
CA ASP A 62 -4.64 -2.92 36.03
C ASP A 62 -5.96 -2.97 35.24
N VAL A 63 -7.04 -2.36 35.76
CA VAL A 63 -8.33 -2.29 35.05
C VAL A 63 -8.22 -1.44 33.78
N ASN A 64 -7.49 -0.33 33.84
CA ASN A 64 -7.29 0.53 32.67
C ASN A 64 -6.41 -0.17 31.62
N GLU A 65 -5.35 -0.83 32.05
CA GLU A 65 -4.47 -1.61 31.17
C GLU A 65 -5.25 -2.75 30.51
N ALA A 66 -6.03 -3.52 31.26
CA ALA A 66 -6.88 -4.57 30.71
C ALA A 66 -7.90 -4.05 29.69
N ARG A 67 -8.48 -2.87 29.91
CA ARG A 67 -9.39 -2.22 28.94
C ARG A 67 -8.65 -1.81 27.67
N GLN A 68 -7.47 -1.22 27.80
CA GLN A 68 -6.63 -0.83 26.65
C GLN A 68 -6.16 -2.06 25.86
N GLU A 69 -5.72 -3.11 26.54
CA GLU A 69 -5.31 -4.38 25.93
C GLU A 69 -6.47 -5.02 25.16
N LYS A 70 -7.67 -5.03 25.74
CA LYS A 70 -8.89 -5.50 25.07
C LYS A 70 -9.17 -4.70 23.79
N GLU A 71 -9.17 -3.37 23.86
CA GLU A 71 -9.40 -2.51 22.69
C GLU A 71 -8.32 -2.71 21.63
N ARG A 72 -7.05 -2.86 22.04
CA ARG A 72 -5.93 -3.15 21.15
C ARG A 72 -6.12 -4.48 20.43
N MET A 73 -6.45 -5.55 21.15
CA MET A 73 -6.70 -6.87 20.55
C MET A 73 -7.86 -6.83 19.56
N ILE A 74 -8.96 -6.14 19.89
CA ILE A 74 -10.09 -5.97 18.98
C ILE A 74 -9.66 -5.23 17.72
N ASN A 75 -8.94 -4.11 17.86
CA ASN A 75 -8.47 -3.32 16.72
C ASN A 75 -7.50 -4.12 15.83
N GLN A 76 -6.62 -4.91 16.43
CA GLN A 76 -5.69 -5.75 15.69
C GLN A 76 -6.41 -6.87 14.93
N ALA A 77 -7.40 -7.52 15.54
CA ALA A 77 -8.23 -8.51 14.86
C ALA A 77 -9.01 -7.90 13.68
N TRP A 78 -9.55 -6.69 13.85
CA TRP A 78 -10.20 -5.95 12.75
C TRP A 78 -9.22 -5.61 11.64
N GLN A 79 -8.00 -5.19 11.97
CA GLN A 79 -6.96 -4.89 10.99
C GLN A 79 -6.61 -6.15 10.18
N ASP A 80 -6.41 -7.29 10.85
CA ASP A 80 -6.06 -8.54 10.19
C ASP A 80 -7.19 -9.03 9.28
N TYR A 81 -8.44 -8.96 9.75
CA TYR A 81 -9.62 -9.28 8.95
C TYR A 81 -9.74 -8.37 7.71
N ASN A 82 -9.61 -7.06 7.91
CA ASN A 82 -9.69 -6.06 6.85
C ASN A 82 -8.51 -6.11 5.88
N LYS A 83 -7.42 -6.79 6.22
CA LYS A 83 -6.31 -7.05 5.32
C LYS A 83 -6.47 -8.36 4.56
N ALA A 84 -6.74 -9.46 5.27
CA ALA A 84 -6.74 -10.80 4.69
C ALA A 84 -7.88 -11.00 3.67
N ILE A 85 -9.12 -10.60 4.00
CA ILE A 85 -10.27 -10.84 3.13
C ILE A 85 -10.20 -10.03 1.83
N PRO A 86 -9.93 -8.69 1.86
CA PRO A 86 -9.81 -7.92 0.63
C PRO A 86 -8.61 -8.32 -0.21
N GLN A 87 -7.48 -8.68 0.40
CA GLN A 87 -6.30 -9.15 -0.31
C GLN A 87 -6.60 -10.45 -1.07
N ALA A 88 -7.18 -11.45 -0.40
CA ALA A 88 -7.54 -12.73 -1.03
C ALA A 88 -8.56 -12.53 -2.17
N LYS A 89 -9.57 -11.68 -1.98
CA LYS A 89 -10.54 -11.33 -3.05
C LYS A 89 -9.86 -10.62 -4.22
N GLY A 90 -8.92 -9.72 -3.93
CA GLY A 90 -8.14 -9.00 -4.93
C GLY A 90 -7.26 -9.93 -5.76
N GLU A 91 -6.55 -10.85 -5.11
CA GLU A 91 -5.73 -11.88 -5.77
C GLU A 91 -6.58 -12.83 -6.62
N ALA A 92 -7.72 -13.30 -6.11
CA ALA A 92 -8.64 -14.13 -6.88
C ALA A 92 -9.12 -13.40 -8.15
N LYS A 93 -9.57 -12.15 -8.02
CA LYS A 93 -10.03 -11.33 -9.14
C LYS A 93 -8.90 -11.05 -10.14
N LYS A 94 -7.69 -10.75 -9.66
CA LYS A 94 -6.50 -10.53 -10.50
C LYS A 94 -6.18 -11.77 -11.33
N THR A 95 -6.24 -12.96 -10.72
CA THR A 95 -5.98 -14.23 -11.42
C THR A 95 -7.01 -14.48 -12.51
N ILE A 96 -8.30 -14.29 -12.21
CA ILE A 96 -9.39 -14.42 -13.19
C ILE A 96 -9.20 -13.44 -14.36
N GLN A 97 -8.99 -12.16 -14.07
CA GLN A 97 -8.80 -11.14 -15.11
C GLN A 97 -7.55 -11.39 -15.95
N SER A 98 -6.47 -11.89 -15.34
CA SER A 98 -5.24 -12.24 -16.06
C SER A 98 -5.48 -13.42 -17.00
N ALA A 99 -6.25 -14.43 -16.56
CA ALA A 99 -6.61 -15.57 -17.38
C ALA A 99 -7.54 -15.18 -18.55
N GLU A 100 -8.54 -14.35 -18.29
CA GLU A 100 -9.42 -13.78 -19.32
C GLU A 100 -8.64 -12.95 -20.34
N GLY A 101 -7.74 -12.08 -19.86
CA GLY A 101 -6.86 -11.28 -20.70
C GLY A 101 -5.95 -12.14 -21.56
N TYR A 102 -5.35 -13.20 -21.00
CA TYR A 102 -4.52 -14.14 -21.74
C TYR A 102 -5.32 -14.91 -22.81
N ALA A 103 -6.52 -15.37 -22.49
CA ALA A 103 -7.39 -16.04 -23.45
C ALA A 103 -7.75 -15.12 -24.62
N LEU A 104 -8.10 -13.86 -24.32
CA LEU A 104 -8.45 -12.86 -25.32
C LEU A 104 -7.24 -12.47 -26.19
N ASP A 105 -6.06 -12.28 -25.58
CA ASP A 105 -4.80 -12.05 -26.30
C ASP A 105 -4.48 -13.22 -27.24
N ARG A 106 -4.59 -14.48 -26.77
CA ARG A 106 -4.40 -15.68 -27.61
C ARG A 106 -5.32 -15.70 -28.82
N ILE A 107 -6.61 -15.43 -28.63
CA ILE A 107 -7.60 -15.41 -29.71
C ILE A 107 -7.29 -14.29 -30.70
N ASN A 108 -6.98 -13.09 -30.20
CA ASN A 108 -6.71 -11.93 -31.06
C ASN A 108 -5.41 -12.08 -31.84
N ARG A 109 -4.35 -12.62 -31.22
CA ARG A 109 -3.11 -12.98 -31.94
C ARG A 109 -3.38 -14.00 -33.02
N ALA A 110 -4.08 -15.10 -32.70
CA ALA A 110 -4.40 -16.12 -33.69
C ALA A 110 -5.22 -15.56 -34.87
N LYS A 111 -6.19 -14.67 -34.60
CA LYS A 111 -6.94 -13.97 -35.66
C LYS A 111 -6.06 -13.01 -36.47
N GLY A 112 -5.19 -12.25 -35.81
CA GLY A 112 -4.25 -11.35 -36.45
C GLY A 112 -3.26 -12.07 -37.36
N ASP A 113 -2.68 -13.17 -36.87
CA ASP A 113 -1.76 -14.03 -37.61
C ASP A 113 -2.45 -14.65 -38.82
N ALA A 114 -3.68 -15.17 -38.64
CA ALA A 114 -4.48 -15.70 -39.75
C ALA A 114 -4.80 -14.61 -40.80
N ALA A 115 -5.17 -13.40 -40.36
CA ALA A 115 -5.44 -12.29 -41.25
C ALA A 115 -4.19 -11.84 -42.03
N ASN A 116 -3.03 -11.76 -41.35
CA ASN A 116 -1.74 -11.46 -41.97
C ASN A 116 -1.37 -12.54 -42.99
N PHE A 117 -1.49 -13.82 -42.63
CA PHE A 117 -1.22 -14.92 -43.53
C PHE A 117 -2.09 -14.86 -44.78
N LEU A 118 -3.41 -14.63 -44.63
CA LEU A 118 -4.33 -14.49 -45.75
C LEU A 118 -3.98 -13.29 -46.64
N ALA A 119 -3.57 -12.16 -46.05
CA ALA A 119 -3.13 -10.99 -46.80
C ALA A 119 -1.88 -11.29 -47.65
N VAL A 120 -0.87 -11.90 -47.04
CA VAL A 120 0.36 -12.33 -47.73
C VAL A 120 0.05 -13.36 -48.81
N TRP A 121 -0.80 -14.35 -48.52
CA TRP A 121 -1.20 -15.36 -49.49
C TRP A 121 -1.91 -14.76 -50.71
N ARG A 122 -2.81 -13.78 -50.51
CA ARG A 122 -3.46 -13.07 -51.62
C ARG A 122 -2.46 -12.32 -52.49
N ALA A 123 -1.50 -11.62 -51.88
CA ALA A 123 -0.43 -10.92 -52.60
C ALA A 123 0.46 -11.91 -53.38
N TYR A 124 0.84 -13.02 -52.73
CA TYR A 124 1.62 -14.08 -53.35
C TYR A 124 0.89 -14.73 -54.53
N ARG A 125 -0.41 -15.00 -54.40
CA ARG A 125 -1.23 -15.57 -55.48
C ARG A 125 -1.25 -14.67 -56.71
N ASN A 126 -1.32 -13.35 -56.51
CA ASN A 126 -1.37 -12.37 -57.59
C ASN A 126 0.01 -12.14 -58.23
N ALA A 127 1.09 -12.12 -57.45
CA ALA A 127 2.43 -11.82 -57.94
C ALA A 127 3.51 -12.59 -57.15
N LYS A 128 3.76 -13.84 -57.56
CA LYS A 128 4.63 -14.81 -56.84
C LYS A 128 6.09 -14.37 -56.73
N ASP A 129 6.71 -14.00 -57.86
CA ASP A 129 8.16 -13.76 -57.92
C ASP A 129 8.57 -12.50 -57.17
N VAL A 130 7.82 -11.41 -57.32
CA VAL A 130 8.07 -10.15 -56.61
C VAL A 130 7.84 -10.29 -55.11
N THR A 131 6.81 -11.04 -54.70
CA THR A 131 6.48 -11.25 -53.28
C THR A 131 7.55 -12.10 -52.58
N ARG A 132 8.04 -13.17 -53.23
CA ARG A 132 9.13 -14.00 -52.71
C ARG A 132 10.43 -13.20 -52.56
N LYS A 133 10.80 -12.44 -53.58
CA LYS A 133 12.02 -11.62 -53.56
C LYS A 133 11.95 -10.52 -52.49
N ARG A 134 10.79 -9.87 -52.33
CA ARG A 134 10.56 -8.88 -51.27
C ARG A 134 10.75 -9.48 -49.88
N LEU A 135 10.10 -10.61 -49.59
CA LEU A 135 10.19 -11.28 -48.28
C LEU A 135 11.64 -11.69 -47.95
N TYR A 136 12.39 -12.18 -48.95
CA TYR A 136 13.80 -12.53 -48.80
C TYR A 136 14.65 -11.30 -48.46
N LEU A 137 14.46 -10.19 -49.17
CA LEU A 137 15.23 -8.97 -48.90
C LEU A 137 14.86 -8.32 -47.56
N GLU A 138 13.58 -8.33 -47.18
CA GLU A 138 13.11 -7.83 -45.87
C GLU A 138 13.71 -8.64 -44.71
N THR A 139 13.61 -9.97 -44.77
CA THR A 139 14.20 -10.87 -43.74
C THR A 139 15.72 -10.73 -43.66
N LEU A 140 16.39 -10.62 -44.81
CA LEU A 140 17.83 -10.39 -44.85
C LEU A 140 18.20 -9.04 -44.23
N SER A 141 17.42 -7.98 -44.49
CA SER A 141 17.62 -6.64 -43.90
C SER A 141 17.42 -6.63 -42.38
N GLU A 142 16.48 -7.42 -41.86
CA GLU A 142 16.25 -7.52 -40.41
C GLU A 142 17.35 -8.32 -39.69
N ILE A 143 17.84 -9.40 -40.31
CA ILE A 143 18.80 -10.32 -39.69
C ILE A 143 20.24 -9.80 -39.84
N LEU A 144 20.60 -9.19 -40.97
CA LEU A 144 21.96 -8.72 -41.26
C LEU A 144 22.58 -7.86 -40.15
N PRO A 145 21.88 -6.88 -39.55
CA PRO A 145 22.43 -6.06 -38.47
C PRO A 145 22.74 -6.83 -37.18
N ARG A 146 22.08 -7.98 -36.94
CA ARG A 146 22.32 -8.82 -35.77
C ARG A 146 23.54 -9.73 -35.92
N VAL A 147 24.16 -9.76 -37.11
CA VAL A 147 25.33 -10.59 -37.40
C VAL A 147 26.61 -9.79 -37.12
N ASN A 148 27.25 -10.06 -35.98
CA ASN A 148 28.44 -9.33 -35.51
C ASN A 148 29.68 -9.46 -36.41
N LYS A 149 29.83 -10.56 -37.17
CA LYS A 149 30.98 -10.78 -38.06
C LYS A 149 30.49 -11.32 -39.40
N LYS A 150 30.68 -10.51 -40.45
CA LYS A 150 30.32 -10.85 -41.83
C LYS A 150 31.58 -11.23 -42.59
N TYR A 151 31.67 -12.49 -43.00
CA TYR A 151 32.73 -12.98 -43.89
C TYR A 151 32.12 -13.17 -45.28
N ILE A 152 32.58 -12.40 -46.25
CA ILE A 152 32.21 -12.57 -47.66
C ILE A 152 33.42 -13.20 -48.34
N ILE A 153 33.28 -14.46 -48.75
CA ILE A 153 34.35 -15.22 -49.41
C ILE A 153 33.88 -15.46 -50.84
N ASP A 154 34.74 -15.15 -51.80
CA ASP A 154 34.50 -15.44 -53.21
C ASP A 154 34.68 -16.96 -53.45
N ILE A 155 33.81 -17.55 -54.26
CA ILE A 155 33.75 -19.01 -54.48
C ILE A 155 35.02 -19.53 -55.15
N ASP A 156 35.77 -18.66 -55.83
CA ASP A 156 37.01 -19.00 -56.53
C ASP A 156 38.27 -18.91 -55.65
N GLN A 157 38.19 -18.43 -54.40
CA GLN A 157 39.36 -18.33 -53.50
C GLN A 157 39.53 -19.57 -52.59
N LYS A 158 40.57 -20.37 -52.85
CA LYS A 158 40.91 -21.62 -52.12
C LYS A 158 41.70 -21.47 -50.81
N GLY A 159 41.92 -20.26 -50.29
CA GLY A 159 42.75 -20.05 -49.10
C GLY A 159 42.23 -18.92 -48.23
N ILE A 160 41.76 -19.25 -47.03
CA ILE A 160 41.40 -18.25 -46.02
C ILE A 160 42.69 -17.87 -45.30
N VAL A 161 43.21 -16.66 -45.55
CA VAL A 161 44.33 -16.11 -44.78
C VAL A 161 43.81 -15.81 -43.36
N PRO A 162 44.45 -16.29 -42.28
CA PRO A 162 44.00 -15.99 -40.92
C PRO A 162 44.07 -14.48 -40.67
N PHE A 163 42.92 -13.83 -40.56
CA PHE A 163 42.86 -12.40 -40.23
C PHE A 163 43.08 -12.23 -38.72
N LEU A 164 44.20 -11.61 -38.36
CA LEU A 164 44.48 -11.19 -36.98
C LEU A 164 43.70 -9.91 -36.67
N ASP A 165 42.72 -10.02 -35.78
CA ASP A 165 41.81 -8.95 -35.37
C ASP A 165 42.53 -8.00 -34.38
N LEU A 166 43.14 -6.92 -34.88
CA LEU A 166 43.90 -5.94 -34.08
C LEU A 166 43.01 -4.94 -33.31
N GLN A 167 41.68 -5.12 -33.29
CA GLN A 167 40.73 -4.20 -32.63
C GLN A 167 40.01 -4.84 -31.43
N LYS A 168 40.71 -5.61 -30.60
CA LYS A 168 40.22 -5.92 -29.24
C LYS A 168 40.93 -5.06 -28.22
N ASP A 169 40.19 -4.05 -27.74
CA ASP A 169 40.33 -3.33 -26.46
C ASP A 169 41.57 -3.65 -25.64
N VAL A 170 42.58 -2.79 -25.76
CA VAL A 170 43.59 -2.61 -24.72
C VAL A 170 42.88 -1.95 -23.53
N LYS A 171 42.28 -2.76 -22.66
CA LYS A 171 42.04 -2.35 -21.27
C LYS A 171 43.40 -2.18 -20.62
N GLY A 172 43.86 -0.93 -20.57
CA GLY A 172 45.09 -0.55 -19.89
C GLY A 172 45.10 -1.11 -18.47
N GLY A 173 46.09 -1.96 -18.21
CA GLY A 173 46.38 -2.45 -16.87
C GLY A 173 46.84 -1.28 -16.01
N VAL A 174 46.08 -0.98 -14.96
CA VAL A 174 46.54 -0.14 -13.86
C VAL A 174 47.57 -0.96 -13.08
N LYS A 175 48.80 -0.46 -13.03
CA LYS A 175 49.73 -0.64 -11.92
C LYS A 175 50.34 0.72 -11.61
#